data_AF-A0AAN7JRY5-F1
#
_entry.id   AF-A0AAN7JRY5-F1
#
_cell.length_a   1.000
_cell.length_b   1.000
_cell.length_c   1.000
_cell.angle_alpha   90.00
_cell.angle_beta   90.00
_cell.angle_gamma   90.00
#
_symmetry.space_group_name_H-M   'P 1'
#
loop_
_entity.id
_entity.type
_entity.pdbx_description
1 polymer ?
#
loop_
_entity_poly.entity_id
_entity_poly.type
_entity_poly.pdbx_seq_one_letter_code
_entity_poly.pdbx_strand_id
1 'polypeptide(L)'
;MAAVCNVQIDRPTMYQVVKEMIDRMGYEVKLVRVTKRVHEAYFAQLYLSKVDEKDCVSLDLRPSDAINIAVRCKVPIQVNKYLAYSDGMRVIESGKLSAEPPVADDYLFMELDRPSGQPCFETEEFSLVQNMMTAAVEERYREAAQWKDKLNQLRAKRKFT
;
A
#
# COMPACT_ATOMS: atom_id res chain seq x y z
N MET A 1 3.69 13.85 4.29
CA MET A 1 3.76 14.00 5.76
C MET A 1 3.77 15.45 6.22
N ALA A 2 4.65 16.33 5.70
CA ALA A 2 4.74 17.73 6.16
C ALA A 2 3.41 18.52 6.20
N ALA A 3 2.51 18.27 5.25
CA ALA A 3 1.19 18.90 5.21
C ALA A 3 0.27 18.51 6.38
N VAL A 4 0.31 17.23 6.76
CA VAL A 4 -0.56 16.65 7.79
C VAL A 4 -0.01 17.00 9.18
N CYS A 5 1.31 17.00 9.34
CA CYS A 5 1.97 17.34 10.60
C CYS A 5 2.12 18.85 10.84
N ASN A 6 1.59 19.70 9.96
CA ASN A 6 1.66 21.16 10.02
C ASN A 6 3.07 21.70 10.36
N VAL A 7 4.10 21.11 9.73
CA VAL A 7 5.49 21.47 9.99
C VAL A 7 5.77 22.84 9.36
N GLN A 8 6.27 23.77 10.18
CA GLN A 8 6.72 25.08 9.69
C GLN A 8 8.02 24.89 8.90
N ILE A 9 8.05 25.39 7.66
CA ILE A 9 9.20 25.31 6.76
C ILE A 9 9.56 26.74 6.39
N ASP A 10 10.83 27.12 6.59
CA ASP A 10 11.31 28.50 6.40
C ASP A 10 11.16 29.01 4.95
N ARG A 11 11.08 28.09 3.98
CA ARG A 11 10.90 28.40 2.57
C ARG A 11 9.52 27.96 2.07
N PRO A 12 8.87 28.74 1.20
CA PRO A 12 7.58 28.37 0.65
C PRO A 12 7.69 27.08 -0.16
N THR A 13 6.84 26.13 0.17
CA THR A 13 6.69 24.88 -0.58
C THR A 13 5.90 25.12 -1.87
N MET A 14 6.08 24.25 -2.88
CA MET A 14 5.31 24.30 -4.13
C MET A 14 3.79 24.36 -3.88
N TYR A 15 3.29 23.66 -2.87
CA TYR A 15 1.86 23.67 -2.53
C TYR A 15 1.38 25.00 -1.92
N GLN A 16 2.24 25.72 -1.19
CA GLN A 16 1.95 27.07 -0.72
C GLN A 16 1.96 28.07 -1.87
N VAL A 17 2.93 27.96 -2.79
CA VAL A 17 2.99 28.80 -3.99
C VAL A 17 1.73 28.59 -4.86
N VAL A 18 1.32 27.34 -5.08
CA VAL A 18 0.09 27.02 -5.82
C VAL A 18 -1.15 27.59 -5.13
N LYS A 19 -1.25 27.48 -3.80
CA LYS A 19 -2.35 28.08 -3.05
C LYS A 19 -2.39 29.61 -3.23
N GLU A 20 -1.26 30.29 -3.06
CA GLU A 20 -1.21 31.74 -3.25
C GLU A 20 -1.53 32.11 -4.70
N MET A 21 -1.07 31.34 -5.69
CA MET A 21 -1.39 31.56 -7.10
C MET A 21 -2.90 31.49 -7.34
N ILE A 22 -3.58 30.46 -6.81
CA ILE A 22 -5.02 30.28 -6.93
C ILE A 22 -5.76 31.47 -6.28
N ASP A 23 -5.36 31.85 -5.06
CA ASP A 23 -5.94 32.98 -4.33
C ASP A 23 -5.78 34.30 -5.12
N ARG A 24 -4.58 34.55 -5.70
CA ARG A 24 -4.27 35.75 -6.50
C ARG A 24 -5.03 35.81 -7.83
N MET A 25 -5.34 34.66 -8.41
CA MET A 25 -6.13 34.55 -9.64
C MET A 25 -7.64 34.72 -9.39
N GLY A 26 -8.08 34.92 -8.14
CA GLY A 26 -9.49 35.06 -7.79
C GLY A 26 -10.27 33.75 -7.83
N TYR A 27 -9.58 32.62 -7.65
CA TYR A 27 -10.21 31.31 -7.53
C TYR A 27 -10.11 30.80 -6.10
N GLU A 28 -11.04 29.94 -5.72
CA GLU A 28 -11.06 29.24 -4.45
C GLU A 28 -11.11 27.74 -4.71
N VAL A 29 -10.32 26.97 -3.97
CA VAL A 29 -10.41 25.51 -4.01
C VAL A 29 -11.69 25.09 -3.30
N LYS A 30 -12.55 24.31 -3.97
CA LYS A 30 -13.81 23.81 -3.38
C LYS A 30 -13.68 22.40 -2.81
N LEU A 31 -13.15 21.48 -3.61
CA LEU A 31 -12.98 20.09 -3.19
C LEU A 31 -11.94 19.37 -4.05
N VAL A 32 -11.48 18.23 -3.54
CA VAL A 32 -10.67 17.27 -4.29
C VAL A 32 -11.44 15.96 -4.39
N ARG A 33 -11.41 15.32 -5.57
CA ARG A 33 -12.06 14.04 -5.80
C ARG A 33 -11.10 13.03 -6.40
N VAL A 34 -10.94 11.87 -5.75
CA VAL A 34 -10.26 10.71 -6.35
C VAL A 34 -11.29 9.94 -7.19
N THR A 35 -11.04 9.85 -8.50
CA THR A 35 -12.09 9.49 -9.48
C THR A 35 -12.01 8.07 -9.98
N LYS A 36 -10.85 7.66 -10.54
CA LYS A 36 -10.65 6.36 -11.19
C LYS A 36 -9.26 5.79 -10.93
N ARG A 37 -9.13 4.48 -11.13
CA ARG A 37 -7.88 3.74 -11.18
C ARG A 37 -7.73 3.12 -12.56
N VAL A 38 -6.57 3.29 -13.19
CA VAL A 38 -6.25 2.77 -14.52
C VAL A 38 -4.83 2.23 -14.49
N HIS A 39 -4.62 0.96 -14.81
CA HIS A 39 -3.31 0.28 -14.74
C HIS A 39 -2.59 0.55 -13.42
N GLU A 40 -3.23 0.23 -12.28
CA GLU A 40 -2.68 0.47 -10.93
C GLU A 40 -2.48 1.95 -10.53
N ALA A 41 -2.70 2.91 -11.43
CA ALA A 41 -2.54 4.33 -11.16
C ALA A 41 -3.88 5.00 -10.86
N TYR A 42 -3.96 5.67 -9.71
CA TYR A 42 -5.12 6.46 -9.31
C TYR A 42 -5.06 7.87 -9.88
N PHE A 43 -6.22 8.41 -10.25
CA PHE A 43 -6.41 9.76 -10.77
C PHE A 43 -7.27 10.57 -9.81
N ALA A 44 -6.93 11.86 -9.67
CA ALA A 44 -7.69 12.79 -8.86
C ALA A 44 -7.97 14.08 -9.64
N GLN A 45 -9.02 14.79 -9.22
CA GLN A 45 -9.44 16.05 -9.77
C GLN A 45 -9.54 17.09 -8.66
N LEU A 46 -8.98 18.27 -8.91
CA LEU A 46 -9.11 19.46 -8.07
C LEU A 46 -10.20 20.34 -8.68
N TYR A 47 -11.21 20.69 -7.89
CA TYR A 47 -12.27 21.60 -8.32
C TYR A 47 -12.03 22.98 -7.74
N LEU A 48 -11.94 23.96 -8.63
CA LEU A 48 -11.80 25.37 -8.33
C LEU A 48 -13.09 26.08 -8.73
N SER A 49 -13.49 27.09 -7.97
CA SER A 49 -14.54 28.03 -8.39
C SER A 49 -14.00 29.45 -8.34
N LYS A 50 -14.39 30.28 -9.29
CA LYS A 50 -14.07 31.70 -9.22
C LYS A 50 -14.89 32.37 -8.12
N VAL A 51 -14.29 33.32 -7.41
CA VAL A 51 -15.02 34.15 -6.44
C VAL A 51 -16.12 34.90 -7.21
N ASP A 52 -17.38 34.72 -6.79
CA ASP A 52 -18.61 35.32 -7.36
C ASP A 52 -19.28 34.62 -8.57
N GLU A 53 -18.70 33.55 -9.13
CA GLU A 53 -19.33 32.76 -10.20
C GLU A 53 -19.60 31.32 -9.77
N LYS A 54 -20.69 30.72 -10.29
CA LYS A 54 -20.99 29.29 -10.06
C LYS A 54 -20.15 28.35 -10.92
N ASP A 55 -19.34 28.90 -11.82
CA ASP A 55 -18.55 28.10 -12.73
C ASP A 55 -17.42 27.39 -11.99
N CYS A 56 -17.38 26.08 -12.17
CA CYS A 56 -16.40 25.20 -11.56
C CYS A 56 -15.44 24.71 -12.63
N VAL A 57 -14.15 24.96 -12.41
CA VAL A 57 -13.06 24.44 -13.24
C VAL A 57 -12.47 23.21 -12.56
N SER A 58 -12.28 22.13 -13.32
CA SER A 58 -11.61 20.92 -12.83
C SER A 58 -10.21 20.79 -13.41
N LEU A 59 -9.23 20.51 -12.55
CA LEU A 59 -7.85 20.22 -12.94
C LEU A 59 -7.50 18.78 -12.58
N ASP A 60 -6.95 18.04 -13.54
CA ASP A 60 -6.47 16.67 -13.31
C ASP A 60 -5.12 16.71 -12.57
N LEU A 61 -5.03 15.95 -11.48
CA LEU A 61 -3.84 15.86 -10.62
C LEU A 61 -3.58 14.41 -10.20
N ARG A 62 -2.35 14.14 -9.77
CA ARG A 62 -2.05 12.93 -9.00
C ARG A 62 -2.73 13.01 -7.63
N PRO A 63 -3.22 11.89 -7.07
CA PRO A 63 -3.88 11.88 -5.76
C PRO A 63 -3.01 12.43 -4.63
N SER A 64 -1.70 12.16 -4.63
CA SER A 64 -0.76 12.68 -3.63
C SER A 64 -0.70 14.21 -3.61
N ASP A 65 -0.71 14.84 -4.78
CA ASP A 65 -0.68 16.29 -4.93
C ASP A 65 -2.03 16.89 -4.55
N ALA A 66 -3.12 16.29 -5.02
CA ALA A 66 -4.47 16.75 -4.74
C ALA A 66 -4.78 16.71 -3.22
N ILE A 67 -4.41 15.62 -2.53
CA ILE A 67 -4.58 15.51 -1.07
C ILE A 67 -3.72 16.55 -0.34
N ASN A 68 -2.49 16.79 -0.79
CA ASN A 68 -1.61 17.81 -0.18
C ASN A 68 -2.17 19.23 -0.29
N ILE A 69 -2.79 19.57 -1.42
CA ILE A 69 -3.48 20.84 -1.63
C ILE A 69 -4.73 20.88 -0.74
N ALA A 70 -5.52 19.81 -0.73
CA ALA A 70 -6.76 19.74 0.05
C ALA A 70 -6.54 19.98 1.54
N VAL A 71 -5.52 19.33 2.12
CA VAL A 71 -5.14 19.48 3.54
C VAL A 71 -4.74 20.92 3.86
N ARG A 72 -3.99 21.59 2.98
CA ARG A 72 -3.54 22.98 3.19
C ARG A 72 -4.65 24.00 3.01
N CYS A 73 -5.53 23.77 2.04
CA CYS A 73 -6.69 24.62 1.78
C CYS A 73 -7.87 24.31 2.73
N LYS A 74 -7.79 23.25 3.54
CA LYS A 74 -8.85 22.77 4.45
C LYS A 74 -10.17 22.51 3.73
N VAL A 75 -10.08 21.88 2.56
CA VAL A 75 -11.24 21.54 1.72
C VAL A 75 -11.57 20.04 1.82
N PRO A 76 -12.83 19.65 1.58
CA PRO A 76 -13.23 18.25 1.62
C PRO A 76 -12.51 17.41 0.56
N ILE A 77 -12.14 16.19 0.97
CA ILE A 77 -11.61 15.14 0.09
C ILE A 77 -12.73 14.13 -0.14
N GLN A 78 -13.07 13.89 -1.40
CA GLN A 78 -14.08 12.93 -1.83
C GLN A 78 -13.41 11.79 -2.59
N VAL A 79 -13.99 10.60 -2.48
CA VAL A 79 -13.53 9.41 -3.21
C VAL A 79 -14.72 8.81 -3.93
N ASN A 80 -14.50 8.34 -5.16
CA ASN A 80 -15.51 7.59 -5.89
C ASN A 80 -15.94 6.36 -5.09
N LYS A 81 -17.26 6.21 -4.91
CA LYS A 81 -17.88 5.10 -4.19
C LYS A 81 -17.34 3.75 -4.66
N TYR A 82 -17.23 3.53 -5.97
CA TYR A 82 -16.77 2.26 -6.52
C TYR A 82 -15.32 1.94 -6.14
N LEU A 83 -14.42 2.94 -6.18
CA LEU A 83 -13.04 2.77 -5.73
C LEU A 83 -12.95 2.46 -4.24
N ALA A 84 -13.78 3.13 -3.43
CA ALA A 84 -13.79 2.90 -1.99
C ALA A 84 -14.26 1.48 -1.63
N TYR A 85 -15.17 0.87 -2.42
CA TYR A 85 -15.60 -0.50 -2.18
C TYR A 85 -14.67 -1.56 -2.77
N SER A 86 -14.05 -1.31 -3.92
CA SER A 86 -13.17 -2.29 -4.55
C SER A 86 -11.81 -2.38 -3.86
N ASP A 87 -11.23 -1.23 -3.53
CA ASP A 87 -9.84 -1.11 -3.09
C ASP A 87 -9.73 -0.68 -1.62
N GLY A 88 -10.84 -0.27 -1.00
CA GLY A 88 -10.85 0.17 0.38
C GLY A 88 -10.68 -0.99 1.35
N MET A 89 -9.76 -0.83 2.29
CA MET A 89 -9.59 -1.77 3.40
C MET A 89 -10.38 -1.31 4.62
N ARG A 90 -11.08 -2.25 5.27
CA ARG A 90 -11.69 -1.98 6.56
C ARG A 90 -10.61 -2.02 7.63
N VAL A 91 -10.39 -0.90 8.30
CA VAL A 91 -9.54 -0.86 9.49
C VAL A 91 -10.29 -1.59 10.59
N ILE A 92 -9.85 -2.81 10.90
CA ILE A 92 -10.27 -3.49 12.13
C ILE A 92 -9.49 -2.79 13.23
N GLU A 93 -10.11 -1.82 13.90
CA GLU A 93 -9.52 -1.27 15.11
C GLU A 93 -9.28 -2.46 16.04
N SER A 94 -8.02 -2.70 16.41
CA SER A 94 -7.70 -3.62 17.50
C SER A 94 -8.20 -3.00 18.79
N GLY A 95 -9.52 -3.09 19.00
CA GLY A 95 -10.12 -2.92 20.30
C GLY A 95 -9.45 -3.89 21.26
N LYS A 96 -9.15 -3.40 22.46
CA LYS A 96 -8.82 -4.19 23.64
C LYS A 96 -9.63 -5.50 23.60
N LEU A 97 -8.96 -6.62 23.32
CA LEU A 97 -9.60 -7.93 23.35
C LEU A 97 -9.83 -8.31 24.82
N SER A 98 -10.96 -7.88 25.37
CA SER A 98 -11.63 -8.69 26.39
C SER A 98 -11.97 -10.02 25.72
N ALA A 99 -11.43 -11.10 26.27
CA ALA A 99 -11.64 -12.46 25.81
C ALA A 99 -13.14 -12.80 25.78
N GLU A 100 -13.65 -13.16 24.60
CA GLU A 100 -14.60 -14.25 24.36
C GLU A 100 -14.85 -14.38 22.84
N PRO A 101 -14.73 -15.58 22.24
CA PRO A 101 -15.06 -15.79 20.83
C PRO A 101 -16.51 -16.25 20.68
N PRO A 102 -17.19 -15.84 19.59
CA PRO A 102 -18.02 -16.82 18.89
C PRO A 102 -17.80 -16.83 17.37
N VAL A 103 -17.35 -18.01 16.91
CA VAL A 103 -17.87 -18.85 15.81
C VAL A 103 -18.16 -18.20 14.44
N ALA A 104 -17.35 -18.64 13.47
CA ALA A 104 -17.58 -18.87 12.01
C ALA A 104 -18.38 -17.82 11.23
N ASP A 105 -17.93 -17.29 10.10
CA ASP A 105 -17.30 -17.94 8.94
C ASP A 105 -16.76 -16.79 8.05
N ASP A 106 -15.90 -17.09 7.07
CA ASP A 106 -15.36 -16.16 6.05
C ASP A 106 -14.01 -15.48 6.35
N TYR A 107 -13.09 -16.23 6.97
CA TYR A 107 -11.66 -15.90 7.04
C TYR A 107 -10.89 -16.65 5.95
N LEU A 108 -10.75 -16.06 4.76
CA LEU A 108 -9.97 -16.68 3.67
C LEU A 108 -8.90 -15.78 3.04
N PHE A 109 -8.51 -14.66 3.66
CA PHE A 109 -7.54 -13.76 2.99
C PHE A 109 -6.45 -13.09 3.83
N MET A 110 -6.41 -13.24 5.17
CA MET A 110 -5.50 -12.45 6.00
C MET A 110 -4.57 -13.25 6.90
N GLU A 111 -4.17 -14.45 6.46
CA GLU A 111 -3.28 -15.32 7.25
C GLU A 111 -2.12 -15.94 6.45
N LEU A 112 -1.70 -15.32 5.34
CA LEU A 112 -0.61 -15.87 4.51
C LEU A 112 0.82 -15.48 4.95
N ASP A 113 1.00 -14.47 5.81
CA ASP A 113 2.34 -13.99 6.21
C ASP A 113 2.69 -14.18 7.70
N ARG A 114 1.86 -14.88 8.48
CA ARG A 114 2.28 -15.32 9.81
C ARG A 114 2.96 -16.68 9.67
N PRO A 115 4.28 -16.80 9.95
CA PRO A 115 4.89 -18.11 10.00
C PRO A 115 4.21 -18.89 11.13
N SER A 116 3.66 -20.06 10.80
CA SER A 116 2.96 -20.94 11.74
C SER A 116 3.85 -21.49 12.87
N GLY A 117 5.12 -21.06 12.94
CA GLY A 117 6.14 -21.57 13.86
C GLY A 117 6.49 -23.04 13.64
N GLN A 118 5.81 -23.71 12.70
CA GLN A 118 6.02 -25.10 12.35
C GLN A 118 6.96 -25.18 11.15
N PRO A 119 7.91 -26.13 11.13
CA PRO A 119 8.75 -26.35 9.96
C PRO A 119 7.86 -26.78 8.79
N CYS A 120 7.66 -25.89 7.83
CA CYS A 120 6.97 -26.22 6.60
C CYS A 120 7.96 -26.83 5.59
N PHE A 121 7.46 -27.73 4.75
CA PHE A 121 8.26 -28.43 3.75
C PHE A 121 9.04 -27.47 2.84
N GLU A 122 8.45 -26.32 2.50
CA GLU A 122 9.07 -25.29 1.66
C GLU A 122 10.28 -24.64 2.35
N THR A 123 10.23 -24.43 3.67
CA THR A 123 11.37 -23.91 4.44
C THR A 123 12.50 -24.94 4.50
N GLU A 124 12.17 -26.22 4.67
CA GLU A 124 13.16 -27.30 4.64
C GLU A 124 13.84 -27.41 3.27
N GLU A 125 13.06 -27.35 2.18
CA GLU A 125 13.59 -27.37 0.81
C GLU A 125 14.51 -26.18 0.56
N PHE A 126 14.09 -24.97 0.95
CA PHE A 126 14.88 -23.75 0.83
C PHE A 126 16.22 -23.86 1.56
N SER A 127 16.21 -24.37 2.80
CA SER A 127 17.42 -24.55 3.61
C SER A 127 18.44 -25.48 2.93
N LEU A 128 17.96 -26.55 2.29
CA LEU A 128 18.82 -27.53 1.61
C LEU A 128 19.42 -26.96 0.32
N VAL A 129 18.63 -26.22 -0.46
CA VAL A 129 19.10 -25.55 -1.67
C VAL A 129 20.14 -24.49 -1.32
N GLN A 130 19.91 -23.70 -0.27
CA GLN A 130 20.85 -22.71 0.22
C GLN A 130 22.18 -23.35 0.63
N ASN A 131 22.14 -24.40 1.46
CA ASN A 131 23.33 -25.11 1.91
C ASN A 131 24.11 -25.76 0.76
N MET A 132 23.40 -26.33 -0.23
CA MET A 132 24.02 -26.86 -1.44
C MET A 132 24.74 -25.77 -2.24
N MET A 133 24.11 -24.60 -2.41
CA MET A 133 24.68 -23.48 -3.16
C MET A 133 25.92 -22.91 -2.46
N THR A 134 25.86 -22.75 -1.14
CA THR A 134 27.01 -22.31 -0.33
C THR A 134 28.18 -23.28 -0.47
N ALA A 135 27.94 -24.59 -0.35
CA ALA A 135 28.98 -25.61 -0.52
C ALA A 135 29.57 -25.64 -1.94
N ALA A 136 28.75 -25.35 -2.97
CA ALA A 136 29.22 -25.27 -4.35
C ALA A 136 30.12 -24.04 -4.60
N VAL A 137 29.77 -22.89 -4.01
CA VAL A 137 30.58 -21.65 -4.07
C VAL A 137 31.90 -21.81 -3.32
N GLU A 138 31.90 -22.55 -2.21
CA GLU A 138 33.10 -22.86 -1.42
C GLU A 138 33.91 -24.05 -1.97
N GLU A 139 33.59 -24.55 -3.16
CA GLU A 139 34.26 -25.68 -3.83
C GLU A 139 34.23 -27.00 -3.02
N ARG A 140 33.32 -27.13 -2.05
CA ARG A 140 33.10 -28.33 -1.24
C ARG A 140 32.15 -29.30 -1.95
N TYR A 141 32.56 -29.80 -3.11
CA TYR A 141 31.69 -30.58 -4.01
C TYR A 141 31.14 -31.88 -3.40
N ARG A 142 31.87 -32.54 -2.49
CA ARG A 142 31.36 -33.74 -1.80
C ARG A 142 30.16 -33.41 -0.91
N GLU A 143 30.21 -32.29 -0.21
CA GLU A 143 29.09 -31.85 0.64
C GLU A 143 27.91 -31.37 -0.20
N ALA A 144 28.18 -30.64 -1.29
CA ALA A 144 27.15 -30.24 -2.24
C ALA A 144 26.39 -31.45 -2.83
N ALA A 145 27.11 -32.55 -3.13
CA ALA A 145 26.49 -33.80 -3.58
C ALA A 145 25.59 -34.42 -2.50
N GLN A 146 26.02 -34.44 -1.23
CA GLN A 146 25.19 -34.93 -0.12
C GLN A 146 23.92 -34.09 0.07
N TRP A 147 24.01 -32.76 -0.05
CA TRP A 147 22.85 -31.88 0.02
C TRP A 147 21.88 -32.09 -1.15
N LYS A 148 22.40 -32.32 -2.36
CA LYS A 148 21.61 -32.68 -3.54
C LYS A 148 20.85 -34.00 -3.34
N ASP A 149 21.50 -35.02 -2.78
CA ASP A 149 20.86 -36.31 -2.53
C ASP A 149 19.73 -36.19 -1.50
N LYS A 150 19.95 -35.43 -0.41
CA LYS A 150 18.92 -35.12 0.60
C LYS A 150 17.74 -34.34 0.00
N LEU A 151 18.01 -33.36 -0.85
CA LEU A 151 16.98 -32.59 -1.56
C LEU A 151 16.13 -33.49 -2.47
N ASN A 152 16.78 -34.41 -3.20
CA ASN A 152 16.07 -35.37 -4.05
C ASN A 152 15.21 -36.35 -3.23
N GLN A 153 15.68 -36.80 -2.08
CA GLN A 153 14.87 -37.64 -1.18
C GLN A 153 13.64 -36.92 -0.66
N LEU A 154 13.75 -35.64 -0.28
CA LEU A 154 12.60 -34.82 0.13
C LEU A 154 11.60 -34.62 -1.01
N ARG A 155 12.09 -34.29 -2.21
CA ARG A 155 11.23 -34.14 -3.40
C ARG A 155 10.57 -35.46 -3.80
N ALA A 156 11.25 -36.59 -3.62
CA ALA A 156 10.66 -37.91 -3.84
C ALA A 156 9.51 -38.18 -2.87
N LYS A 157 9.70 -37.90 -1.57
CA LYS A 157 8.64 -38.03 -0.55
C LYS A 157 7.39 -37.20 -0.90
N ARG A 158 7.58 -35.98 -1.42
CA ARG A 158 6.47 -35.11 -1.88
C ARG A 158 5.64 -35.71 -3.01
N LYS A 159 6.23 -36.55 -3.88
CA LYS A 159 5.49 -37.19 -4.99
C LYS A 159 4.60 -38.36 -4.55
N PHE A 160 4.77 -38.87 -3.33
CA PHE A 160 4.02 -40.02 -2.79
C PHE A 160 2.90 -39.63 -1.81
N THR A 161 2.77 -38.33 -1.49
CA THR A 161 1.68 -37.71 -0.73
C THR A 161 0.89 -36.79 -1.63
#